data_AF-A0A5B7YIF2-F1
#
_entry.id   AF-A0A5B7YIF2-F1
#
_cell.length_a   1.000
_cell.length_b   1.000
_cell.length_c   1.000
_cell.angle_alpha   90.00
_cell.angle_beta   90.00
_cell.angle_gamma   90.00
#
_symmetry.space_group_name_H-M   'P 1'
#
loop_
_entity.id
_entity.type
_entity.pdbx_description
1 polymer ?
#
loop_
_entity_poly.entity_id
_entity_poly.type
_entity_poly.pdbx_seq_one_letter_code
_entity_poly.pdbx_strand_id
1 'polypeptide(L)'
;MLYASEQSHIMCMWKESLARKINRQKVTIMQLIYKIGLILMLTFSAGAFAHGNVELESSSPSDNAMLMNAPESLTLTYSKPLRLMKVSLKGNETGDIDFDFTPTSEQHAIYSWQLPALKADSYTVEWIAMGGDGHKMKSTFSFMVH
;
A
#
# COMPACT_ATOMS: atom_id res chain seq x y z
N MET A 1 55.56 7.20 61.62
CA MET A 1 54.74 8.26 60.97
C MET A 1 54.60 8.06 59.46
N LEU A 2 55.61 7.54 58.74
CA LEU A 2 55.58 7.32 57.29
C LEU A 2 54.51 6.30 56.81
N TYR A 3 54.25 5.24 57.57
CA TYR A 3 53.28 4.20 57.21
C TYR A 3 51.83 4.71 57.09
N ALA A 4 51.39 5.61 57.97
CA ALA A 4 50.04 6.18 57.93
C ALA A 4 49.84 7.14 56.74
N SER A 5 50.89 7.88 56.38
CA SER A 5 50.93 8.73 55.19
C SER A 5 50.76 7.89 53.93
N GLU A 6 51.51 6.80 53.79
CA GLU A 6 51.47 5.93 52.61
C GLU A 6 50.10 5.24 52.42
N GLN A 7 49.49 4.75 53.50
CA GLN A 7 48.13 4.18 53.46
C GLN A 7 47.06 5.21 53.07
N SER A 8 47.21 6.47 53.51
CA SER A 8 46.30 7.56 53.14
C SER A 8 46.39 7.92 51.64
N HIS A 9 47.61 7.90 51.08
CA HIS A 9 47.83 8.11 49.65
C HIS A 9 47.26 6.98 48.80
N ILE A 10 47.46 5.72 49.21
CA ILE A 10 46.89 4.55 48.53
C ILE A 10 45.35 4.65 48.55
N MET A 11 44.74 4.92 49.71
CA MET A 11 43.28 5.04 49.82
C MET A 11 42.71 6.19 48.97
N CYS A 12 43.42 7.31 48.84
CA CYS A 12 43.05 8.40 47.96
C CYS A 12 43.09 7.97 46.48
N MET A 13 44.17 7.31 46.05
CA MET A 13 44.31 6.77 44.69
C MET A 13 43.21 5.76 44.34
N TRP A 14 42.82 4.90 45.29
CA TRP A 14 41.71 3.96 45.11
C TRP A 14 40.36 4.67 44.96
N LYS A 15 40.08 5.69 45.78
CA LYS A 15 38.85 6.49 45.67
C LYS A 15 38.74 7.20 44.32
N GLU A 16 39.83 7.81 43.85
CA GLU A 16 39.85 8.47 42.55
C GLU A 16 39.72 7.46 41.40
N SER A 17 40.38 6.30 41.50
CA SER A 17 40.27 5.22 40.51
C SER A 17 38.83 4.69 40.42
N LEU A 18 38.16 4.50 41.55
CA LEU A 18 36.75 4.11 41.63
C LEU A 18 35.84 5.19 41.04
N ALA A 19 36.04 6.47 41.39
CA ALA A 19 35.27 7.58 40.86
C ALA A 19 35.43 7.70 39.33
N ARG A 20 36.66 7.55 38.80
CA ARG A 20 36.92 7.51 37.36
C ARG A 20 36.23 6.33 36.68
N LYS A 21 36.24 5.13 37.29
CA LYS A 21 35.57 3.94 36.76
C LYS A 21 34.06 4.10 36.72
N ILE A 22 33.45 4.65 37.78
CA ILE A 22 32.01 4.96 37.85
C ILE A 22 31.62 6.02 36.82
N ASN A 23 32.40 7.10 36.68
CA ASN A 23 32.13 8.15 35.70
C ASN A 23 32.22 7.63 34.26
N ARG A 24 33.23 6.79 33.96
CA ARG A 24 33.37 6.14 32.65
C ARG A 24 32.19 5.21 32.35
N GLN A 25 31.70 4.46 33.34
CA GLN A 25 30.50 3.62 33.20
C GLN A 25 29.23 4.45 32.94
N LYS A 26 29.04 5.56 33.65
CA LYS A 26 27.91 6.48 33.42
C LYS A 26 27.90 7.07 32.02
N VAL A 27 29.06 7.51 31.52
CA VAL A 27 29.19 8.07 30.15
C VAL A 27 28.90 7.01 29.09
N THR A 28 29.40 5.78 29.25
CA THR A 28 29.10 4.70 28.29
C THR A 28 27.63 4.30 28.28
N ILE A 29 26.97 4.28 29.44
CA ILE A 29 25.53 4.01 29.55
C ILE A 29 24.72 5.12 28.89
N MET A 30 25.06 6.39 29.13
CA MET A 30 24.38 7.54 28.53
C MET A 30 24.52 7.57 27.00
N GLN A 31 25.71 7.25 26.48
CA GLN A 31 25.94 7.10 25.04
C GLN A 31 25.16 5.92 24.44
N LEU A 32 25.02 4.82 25.18
CA LEU A 32 24.24 3.66 24.75
C LEU A 32 22.74 4.00 24.68
N ILE A 33 22.20 4.69 25.69
CA ILE A 33 20.81 5.17 25.71
C ILE A 33 20.55 6.11 24.53
N TYR A 34 21.46 7.05 24.26
CA TYR A 34 21.33 7.98 23.13
C TYR A 34 21.31 7.23 21.78
N LYS A 35 22.19 6.24 21.59
CA LYS A 35 22.24 5.42 20.37
C LYS A 35 20.97 4.57 20.20
N ILE A 36 20.48 3.96 21.28
CA ILE A 36 19.23 3.18 21.26
C ILE A 36 18.05 4.09 20.92
N GLY A 37 17.95 5.27 21.55
CA GLY A 37 16.91 6.26 21.26
C GLY A 37 16.95 6.75 19.81
N LEU A 38 18.15 6.98 19.26
CA LEU A 38 18.32 7.39 17.86
C LEU A 38 17.88 6.29 16.88
N ILE A 39 18.24 5.03 17.15
CA ILE A 39 17.82 3.88 16.32
C ILE A 39 16.29 3.69 16.39
N LEU A 40 15.66 3.93 17.54
CA LEU A 40 14.21 3.79 17.71
C LEU A 40 13.41 4.84 16.91
N MET A 41 13.96 6.04 16.69
CA MET A 41 13.29 7.09 15.89
C MET A 41 13.27 6.78 14.39
N LEU A 42 14.19 5.95 13.90
CA LEU A 42 14.33 5.63 12.47
C LEU A 42 13.35 4.55 11.97
N THR A 43 12.62 3.87 12.85
CA THR A 43 11.74 2.75 12.46
C THR A 43 10.26 3.10 12.40
N PHE A 44 9.87 4.35 12.68
CA PHE A 44 8.47 4.78 12.65
C PHE A 44 8.08 5.37 11.29
N SER A 45 8.07 4.53 10.25
CA SER A 45 7.35 4.84 9.02
C SER A 45 6.51 3.63 8.63
N ALA A 46 5.52 3.31 9.47
CA ALA A 46 4.44 2.42 9.06
C ALA A 46 3.60 3.18 8.01
N GLY A 47 3.49 2.60 6.81
CA GLY A 47 2.81 3.20 5.68
C GLY A 47 1.39 3.62 6.04
N ALA A 48 1.05 4.87 5.71
CA ALA A 48 -0.32 5.33 5.69
C ALA A 48 -1.02 4.62 4.52
N PHE A 49 -1.66 3.48 4.77
CA PHE A 49 -2.62 2.92 3.84
C PHE A 49 -3.83 3.85 3.85
N ALA A 50 -4.11 4.48 2.70
CA ALA A 50 -5.31 5.28 2.53
C ALA A 50 -6.53 4.36 2.58
N HIS A 51 -7.11 4.15 3.77
CA HIS A 51 -8.24 3.25 4.02
C HIS A 51 -9.60 3.72 3.43
N GLY A 52 -9.58 4.58 2.41
CA GLY A 52 -10.75 5.22 1.81
C GLY A 52 -11.10 4.77 0.40
N ASN A 53 -10.17 4.15 -0.34
CA ASN A 53 -10.39 3.90 -1.76
C ASN A 53 -11.26 2.65 -1.98
N VAL A 54 -12.23 2.74 -2.90
CA VAL A 54 -12.93 1.55 -3.39
C VAL A 54 -12.06 0.91 -4.47
N GLU A 55 -11.86 -0.39 -4.36
CA GLU A 55 -10.98 -1.16 -5.24
C GLU A 55 -11.82 -2.09 -6.12
N LEU A 56 -11.33 -2.37 -7.34
CA LEU A 56 -11.86 -3.46 -8.16
C LEU A 56 -11.29 -4.76 -7.59
N GLU A 57 -12.13 -5.55 -6.93
CA GLU A 57 -11.71 -6.83 -6.32
C GLU A 57 -11.55 -7.94 -7.36
N SER A 58 -12.46 -7.98 -8.33
CA SER A 58 -12.40 -8.97 -9.40
C SER A 58 -13.12 -8.48 -10.65
N SER A 59 -12.73 -9.05 -11.78
CA SER A 59 -13.41 -8.88 -13.06
C SER A 59 -13.53 -10.20 -13.80
N SER A 60 -14.56 -10.29 -14.62
CA SER A 60 -14.73 -11.33 -15.63
C SER A 60 -15.05 -10.66 -16.96
N PRO A 61 -14.16 -10.70 -17.98
CA PRO A 61 -12.83 -11.30 -17.97
C PRO A 61 -11.89 -10.72 -16.90
N SER A 62 -11.01 -11.56 -16.35
CA SER A 62 -10.00 -11.13 -15.38
C SER A 62 -8.90 -10.30 -16.04
N ASP A 63 -8.23 -9.45 -15.27
CA ASP A 63 -7.08 -8.68 -15.77
C ASP A 63 -5.98 -9.61 -16.29
N ASN A 64 -5.47 -9.27 -17.48
CA ASN A 64 -4.52 -10.02 -18.28
C ASN A 64 -4.98 -11.43 -18.70
N ALA A 65 -6.29 -11.71 -18.66
CA ALA A 65 -6.81 -12.98 -19.15
C ALA A 65 -6.57 -13.18 -20.65
N MET A 66 -6.24 -14.41 -21.04
CA MET A 66 -6.15 -14.85 -22.43
C MET A 66 -7.31 -15.82 -22.70
N LEU A 67 -8.26 -15.42 -23.52
CA LEU A 67 -9.50 -16.14 -23.77
C LEU A 67 -9.45 -16.83 -25.14
N MET A 68 -9.75 -18.11 -25.18
CA MET A 68 -9.87 -18.88 -26.44
C MET A 68 -11.17 -18.58 -27.20
N ASN A 69 -12.18 -18.04 -26.51
CA ASN A 69 -13.47 -17.68 -27.08
C ASN A 69 -13.86 -16.29 -26.55
N ALA A 70 -14.65 -15.56 -27.34
CA ALA A 70 -15.20 -14.28 -26.90
C ALA A 70 -16.06 -14.46 -25.63
N PRO A 71 -15.88 -13.59 -24.62
CA PRO A 71 -16.72 -13.61 -23.42
C PRO A 71 -18.14 -13.12 -23.75
N GLU A 72 -19.15 -13.76 -23.16
CA GLU A 72 -20.55 -13.34 -23.32
C GLU A 72 -20.90 -12.12 -22.46
N SER A 73 -20.13 -11.85 -21.40
CA SER A 73 -20.41 -10.76 -20.47
C SER A 73 -19.15 -10.10 -19.91
N LEU A 74 -19.28 -8.84 -19.52
CA LEU A 74 -18.32 -8.13 -18.68
C LEU A 74 -18.94 -7.97 -17.29
N THR A 75 -18.28 -8.49 -16.26
CA THR A 75 -18.69 -8.34 -14.86
C THR A 75 -17.56 -7.72 -14.04
N LEU A 76 -17.88 -6.68 -13.27
CA LEU A 76 -16.96 -5.97 -12.40
C LEU A 76 -17.47 -6.03 -10.96
N THR A 77 -16.62 -6.46 -10.03
CA THR A 77 -16.92 -6.56 -8.60
C THR A 77 -15.98 -5.66 -7.81
N TYR A 78 -16.57 -4.80 -6.99
CA TYR A 78 -15.86 -3.80 -6.20
C TYR A 78 -15.96 -4.11 -4.70
N SER A 79 -14.96 -3.65 -3.94
CA SER A 79 -14.89 -3.90 -2.48
C SER A 79 -15.99 -3.21 -1.68
N LYS A 80 -16.61 -2.17 -2.24
CA LYS A 80 -17.73 -1.43 -1.66
C LYS A 80 -18.68 -0.97 -2.78
N PRO A 81 -19.97 -0.74 -2.47
CA PRO A 81 -20.87 -0.09 -3.42
C PRO A 81 -20.32 1.26 -3.87
N LEU A 82 -20.32 1.49 -5.18
CA LEU A 82 -19.92 2.74 -5.82
C LEU A 82 -20.89 3.08 -6.95
N ARG A 83 -20.83 4.30 -7.47
CA ARG A 83 -21.57 4.72 -8.67
C ARG A 83 -20.63 4.71 -9.87
N LEU A 84 -20.93 3.94 -10.91
CA LEU A 84 -20.18 4.01 -12.17
C LEU A 84 -20.62 5.20 -13.02
N MET A 85 -19.64 6.04 -13.38
CA MET A 85 -19.84 7.19 -14.27
C MET A 85 -19.50 6.86 -15.72
N LYS A 86 -18.54 5.96 -15.93
CA LYS A 86 -18.10 5.50 -17.25
C LYS A 86 -17.60 4.07 -17.14
N VAL A 87 -17.97 3.22 -18.10
CA VAL A 87 -17.25 2.01 -18.44
C VAL A 87 -17.09 1.99 -19.95
N SER A 88 -15.87 1.79 -20.43
CA SER A 88 -15.59 1.68 -21.87
C SER A 88 -14.75 0.45 -22.13
N LEU A 89 -15.11 -0.26 -23.19
CA LEU A 89 -14.39 -1.41 -23.72
C LEU A 89 -13.85 -1.03 -25.10
N LYS A 90 -12.54 -1.19 -25.30
CA LYS A 90 -11.89 -0.83 -26.55
C LYS A 90 -10.95 -1.94 -27.02
N GLY A 91 -11.14 -2.42 -28.24
CA GLY A 91 -10.17 -3.29 -28.93
C GLY A 91 -9.03 -2.48 -29.51
N ASN A 92 -7.82 -3.04 -29.56
CA ASN A 92 -6.64 -2.40 -30.12
C ASN A 92 -6.83 -2.08 -31.61
N GLU A 93 -7.36 -3.05 -32.38
CA GLU A 93 -7.68 -2.87 -33.80
C GLU A 93 -9.16 -2.55 -34.03
N THR A 94 -10.04 -3.14 -33.22
CA THR A 94 -11.49 -3.02 -33.39
C THR A 94 -12.02 -1.63 -33.00
N GLY A 95 -11.31 -0.92 -32.12
CA GLY A 95 -11.76 0.37 -31.60
C GLY A 95 -12.80 0.22 -30.49
N ASP A 96 -13.60 1.27 -30.28
CA ASP A 96 -14.58 1.31 -29.19
C ASP A 96 -15.71 0.30 -29.43
N ILE A 97 -16.01 -0.50 -28.42
CA ILE A 97 -17.11 -1.47 -28.41
C ILE A 97 -18.25 -0.90 -27.58
N ASP A 98 -19.41 -0.74 -28.22
CA ASP A 98 -20.64 -0.43 -27.52
C ASP A 98 -21.27 -1.70 -26.95
N PHE A 99 -21.65 -1.64 -25.68
CA PHE A 99 -22.32 -2.71 -24.93
C PHE A 99 -23.45 -2.13 -24.07
N ASP A 100 -23.99 -0.99 -24.48
CA ASP A 100 -25.13 -0.31 -23.86
C ASP A 100 -24.88 0.13 -22.40
N PHE A 101 -23.65 0.58 -22.09
CA PHE A 101 -23.38 1.17 -20.79
C PHE A 101 -24.17 2.48 -20.60
N THR A 102 -25.01 2.51 -19.55
CA THR A 102 -25.69 3.74 -19.10
C THR A 102 -25.32 4.07 -17.66
N PRO A 103 -24.85 5.30 -17.36
CA PRO A 103 -24.62 5.73 -15.98
C PRO A 103 -25.92 5.71 -15.19
N THR A 104 -25.91 5.10 -14.00
CA THR A 104 -27.04 5.13 -13.06
C THR A 104 -26.71 6.02 -11.88
N SER A 105 -27.73 6.44 -11.10
CA SER A 105 -27.50 7.14 -9.83
C SER A 105 -27.39 6.19 -8.64
N GLU A 106 -27.70 4.92 -8.85
CA GLU A 106 -27.64 3.89 -7.82
C GLU A 106 -26.20 3.43 -7.58
N GLN A 107 -25.98 2.89 -6.38
CA GLN A 107 -24.68 2.37 -5.98
C GLN A 107 -24.78 0.86 -5.90
N HIS A 108 -23.93 0.18 -6.66
CA HIS A 108 -23.83 -1.26 -6.68
C HIS A 108 -22.38 -1.67 -6.43
N ALA A 109 -22.18 -2.83 -5.81
CA ALA A 109 -20.84 -3.43 -5.68
C ALA A 109 -20.52 -4.32 -6.90
N ILE A 110 -21.55 -4.78 -7.61
CA ILE A 110 -21.41 -5.68 -8.77
C ILE A 110 -22.15 -5.05 -9.94
N TYR A 111 -21.48 -4.99 -11.08
CA TYR A 111 -22.05 -4.56 -12.34
C TYR A 111 -21.80 -5.61 -13.41
N SER A 112 -22.78 -5.86 -14.28
CA SER A 112 -22.67 -6.85 -15.34
C SER A 112 -23.36 -6.35 -16.60
N TRP A 113 -22.72 -6.57 -17.75
CA TRP A 113 -23.26 -6.26 -19.07
C TRP A 113 -23.08 -7.45 -20.00
N GLN A 114 -24.07 -7.68 -20.86
CA GLN A 114 -23.91 -8.59 -21.99
C GLN A 114 -23.02 -7.92 -23.03
N LEU A 115 -22.07 -8.68 -23.58
CA LEU A 115 -21.18 -8.17 -24.61
C LEU A 115 -21.66 -8.65 -25.99
N PRO A 116 -21.48 -7.83 -27.04
CA PRO A 116 -21.56 -8.33 -28.40
C PRO A 116 -20.45 -9.34 -28.66
N ALA A 117 -20.58 -10.14 -29.71
CA ALA A 117 -19.54 -11.08 -30.11
C ALA A 117 -18.23 -10.33 -30.43
N LEU A 118 -17.21 -10.54 -29.60
CA LEU A 118 -15.90 -9.92 -29.75
C LEU A 118 -15.06 -10.70 -30.78
N LYS A 119 -14.29 -9.98 -31.61
CA LYS A 119 -13.29 -10.57 -32.50
C LYS A 119 -12.00 -10.86 -31.73
N ALA A 120 -11.11 -11.65 -32.33
CA ALA A 120 -9.74 -11.81 -31.87
C ALA A 120 -9.03 -10.44 -31.84
N ASP A 121 -8.70 -9.96 -30.64
CA ASP A 121 -8.08 -8.66 -30.40
C ASP A 121 -7.59 -8.58 -28.94
N SER A 122 -6.79 -7.56 -28.63
CA SER A 122 -6.52 -7.15 -27.25
C SER A 122 -7.49 -6.05 -26.85
N TYR A 123 -8.22 -6.26 -25.78
CA TYR A 123 -9.22 -5.35 -25.28
C TYR A 123 -8.77 -4.69 -23.98
N THR A 124 -9.01 -3.39 -23.89
CA THR A 124 -8.81 -2.60 -22.67
C THR A 124 -10.16 -2.16 -22.12
N VAL A 125 -10.37 -2.39 -20.83
CA VAL A 125 -11.52 -1.91 -20.07
C VAL A 125 -11.06 -0.75 -19.20
N GLU A 126 -11.65 0.42 -19.39
CA GLU A 126 -11.49 1.58 -18.51
C GLU A 126 -12.80 1.82 -17.76
N TRP A 127 -12.71 2.08 -16.46
CA TRP A 127 -13.85 2.50 -15.65
C TRP A 127 -13.54 3.77 -14.84
N ILE A 128 -14.57 4.59 -14.67
CA ILE A 128 -14.57 5.77 -13.80
C ILE A 128 -15.75 5.66 -12.86
N ALA A 129 -15.48 5.74 -11.57
CA ALA A 129 -16.45 5.59 -10.50
C ALA A 129 -16.44 6.79 -9.55
N MET A 130 -17.51 6.93 -8.78
CA MET A 130 -17.60 7.80 -7.62
C MET A 130 -17.96 6.96 -6.39
N GLY A 131 -17.14 7.04 -5.34
CA GLY A 131 -17.41 6.40 -4.06
C GLY A 131 -18.54 7.10 -3.31
N GLY A 132 -19.06 6.46 -2.25
CA GLY A 132 -20.08 7.08 -1.39
C GLY A 132 -19.61 8.35 -0.67
N ASP A 133 -18.29 8.54 -0.56
CA ASP A 133 -17.64 9.73 -0.01
C ASP A 133 -17.44 10.86 -1.04
N GLY A 134 -17.86 10.65 -2.29
CA GLY A 134 -17.74 11.61 -3.38
C GLY A 134 -16.40 11.64 -4.09
N HIS A 135 -15.43 10.81 -3.69
CA HIS A 135 -14.15 10.72 -4.39
C HIS A 135 -14.32 10.01 -5.73
N LYS A 136 -13.72 10.59 -6.77
CA LYS A 136 -13.65 10.00 -8.11
C LYS A 136 -12.49 9.01 -8.17
N MET A 137 -12.77 7.83 -8.70
CA MET A 137 -11.78 6.77 -8.93
C MET A 137 -11.76 6.42 -10.41
N LYS A 138 -10.58 6.09 -10.92
CA LYS A 138 -10.37 5.65 -12.30
C LYS A 138 -9.38 4.50 -12.31
N SER A 139 -9.68 3.45 -13.04
CA SER A 139 -8.73 2.37 -13.31
C SER A 139 -8.94 1.78 -14.69
N THR A 140 -7.99 0.96 -15.10
CA THR A 140 -7.99 0.24 -16.37
C THR A 140 -7.42 -1.15 -16.18
N PHE A 141 -7.88 -2.10 -16.97
CA PHE A 141 -7.32 -3.45 -17.07
C PHE A 141 -7.48 -3.96 -18.50
N SER A 142 -6.83 -5.06 -18.87
CA SER A 142 -6.90 -5.60 -20.24
C SER A 142 -7.11 -7.11 -20.28
N PHE A 143 -7.64 -7.62 -21.39
CA PHE A 143 -7.72 -9.05 -21.69
C PHE A 143 -7.55 -9.27 -23.19
N MET A 144 -7.22 -10.49 -23.60
CA MET A 144 -7.03 -10.86 -25.00
C MET A 144 -8.04 -11.94 -25.40
N VAL A 145 -8.56 -11.83 -26.63
CA VAL A 145 -9.33 -12.87 -27.29
C VAL A 145 -8.49 -13.39 -28.46
N HIS A 146 -8.34 -14.71 -28.56
CA HIS A 146 -7.61 -15.40 -29.63
C HIS A 146 -8.40 -15.51 -30.94
#